data_AF-A0A3C0NDG0-F1
#
_entry.id   AF-A0A3C0NDG0-F1
#
_cell.length_a   1.000
_cell.length_b   1.000
_cell.length_c   1.000
_cell.angle_alpha   90.00
_cell.angle_beta   90.00
_cell.angle_gamma   90.00
#
_symmetry.space_group_name_H-M   'P 1'
#
loop_
_entity.id
_entity.type
_entity.pdbx_description
1 polymer ?
#
loop_
_entity_poly.entity_id
_entity_poly.type
_entity_poly.pdbx_seq_one_letter_code
_entity_poly.pdbx_strand_id
1 'polypeptide(L)'
;MQKQRLVLALIVVLVIAAITTLVKIPIQLGLDLQGGAQLTIQVKTTPEIKQITANELEAVLSVVEGRVNGLGVSEPVVQTVGGDQILVQLPGVNDPKEAERVLGGTAQLDFRKQKPGTEAQLPIEQQVRQGLLLKQTELRKTGDTKAIAENQAAIERSNQAILQLFEPINLSGKNLKDAGYQPTQSGNGWEVSLRFDQDGGNKFAQMTKELAGTGRTIGIFLDNALISSPVVGPEFAQTGITGGNAVITGNFTSQSSKELAVQLRGGALPVPVEIVENRTVGATLGQDSIRRSIYAGAGGLALVLIFMAVYYRVPGLIADVALVIYSLLTLAVFVLLGVTLTLPGIAGFILSIGMAVDANVLIFERTREELRTGKTLYRS
;
A
#
# COMPACT_ATOMS: atom_id res chain seq x y z
N MET A 1 15.69 -40.95 30.35
CA MET A 1 15.17 -39.77 31.08
C MET A 1 15.75 -38.44 30.61
N GLN A 2 17.07 -38.28 30.41
CA GLN A 2 17.67 -36.99 29.99
C GLN A 2 17.15 -36.47 28.62
N LYS A 3 17.01 -37.37 27.63
CA LYS A 3 16.45 -37.01 26.30
C LYS A 3 14.99 -36.49 26.38
N GLN A 4 14.15 -37.09 27.22
CA GLN A 4 12.75 -36.66 27.39
C GLN A 4 12.64 -35.29 28.06
N ARG A 5 13.53 -34.99 29.03
CA ARG A 5 13.60 -33.67 29.67
C ARG A 5 14.01 -32.57 28.69
N LEU A 6 14.93 -32.87 27.77
CA LEU A 6 15.34 -31.93 26.72
C LEU A 6 14.19 -31.62 25.74
N VAL A 7 13.43 -32.64 25.33
CA VAL A 7 12.26 -32.45 24.45
C VAL A 7 11.18 -31.61 25.14
N LEU A 8 10.87 -31.89 26.41
CA LEU A 8 9.91 -31.10 27.17
C LEU A 8 10.36 -29.64 27.34
N ALA A 9 11.64 -29.41 27.64
CA ALA A 9 12.20 -28.07 27.74
C ALA A 9 12.09 -27.32 26.40
N LEU A 10 12.37 -27.99 25.28
CA LEU A 10 12.23 -27.42 23.95
C LEU A 10 10.78 -27.01 23.65
N ILE A 11 9.80 -27.86 23.96
CA ILE A 11 8.38 -27.55 23.76
C ILE A 11 7.98 -26.31 24.57
N VAL A 12 8.40 -26.22 25.84
CA VAL A 12 8.11 -25.06 26.69
C VAL A 12 8.73 -23.79 26.10
N VAL A 13 9.97 -23.85 25.62
CA VAL A 13 10.63 -22.71 24.95
C VAL A 13 9.87 -22.29 23.70
N LEU A 14 9.43 -23.25 22.87
CA LEU A 14 8.64 -22.96 21.67
C LEU A 14 7.28 -22.33 22.00
N VAL A 15 6.61 -22.80 23.04
CA VAL A 15 5.33 -22.21 23.50
C VAL A 15 5.54 -20.79 23.99
N ILE A 16 6.58 -20.52 24.79
CA ILE A 16 6.91 -19.17 25.27
C ILE A 16 7.24 -18.25 24.08
N ALA A 17 8.05 -18.73 23.14
CA ALA A 17 8.38 -17.98 21.93
C ALA A 17 7.13 -17.64 21.12
N ALA A 18 6.25 -18.62 20.90
CA ALA A 18 5.01 -18.42 20.18
C ALA A 18 4.05 -17.44 20.86
N ILE A 19 3.84 -17.54 22.19
CA ILE A 19 3.06 -16.55 22.95
C ILE A 19 3.68 -15.15 22.81
N THR A 20 5.00 -15.05 22.91
CA THR A 20 5.71 -13.77 22.80
C THR A 20 5.51 -13.15 21.40
N THR A 21 5.58 -13.95 20.34
CA THR A 21 5.31 -13.52 18.97
C THR A 21 3.88 -13.01 18.82
N LEU A 22 2.88 -13.75 19.32
CA LEU A 22 1.46 -13.38 19.23
C LEU A 22 1.10 -12.12 20.01
N VAL A 23 1.80 -11.82 21.10
CA VAL A 23 1.58 -10.59 21.88
C VAL A 23 2.27 -9.38 21.25
N LYS A 24 3.44 -9.55 20.65
CA LYS A 24 4.25 -8.44 20.11
C LYS A 24 3.88 -8.05 18.69
N ILE A 25 3.38 -8.98 17.89
CA ILE A 25 3.12 -8.77 16.46
C ILE A 25 1.61 -8.86 16.23
N PRO A 26 0.97 -7.81 15.68
CA PRO A 26 -0.46 -7.84 15.40
C PRO A 26 -0.77 -8.83 14.27
N ILE A 27 -1.90 -9.52 14.38
CA ILE A 27 -2.39 -10.43 13.34
C ILE A 27 -2.91 -9.58 12.17
N GLN A 28 -2.40 -9.82 10.97
CA GLN A 28 -2.87 -9.16 9.75
C GLN A 28 -4.21 -9.78 9.33
N LEU A 29 -5.20 -8.95 9.02
CA LEU A 29 -6.55 -9.37 8.66
C LEU A 29 -6.82 -8.99 7.20
N GLY A 30 -7.41 -9.91 6.45
CA GLY A 30 -7.72 -9.68 5.03
C GLY A 30 -8.91 -8.74 4.84
N LEU A 31 -9.15 -8.36 3.58
CA LEU A 31 -10.28 -7.50 3.17
C LEU A 31 -11.62 -7.98 3.73
N ASP A 32 -11.86 -9.29 3.71
CA ASP A 32 -13.12 -9.87 4.17
C ASP A 32 -13.34 -9.73 5.69
N LEU A 33 -12.26 -9.57 6.45
CA LEU A 33 -12.27 -9.50 7.91
C LEU A 33 -12.20 -8.06 8.41
N GLN A 34 -11.33 -7.25 7.81
CA GLN A 34 -11.06 -5.86 8.21
C GLN A 34 -11.95 -4.85 7.48
N GLY A 35 -12.56 -5.23 6.35
CA GLY A 35 -13.14 -4.30 5.39
C GLY A 35 -12.06 -3.54 4.61
N GLY A 36 -12.49 -2.73 3.65
CA GLY A 36 -11.58 -1.92 2.85
C GLY A 36 -12.19 -1.42 1.55
N ALA A 37 -11.34 -1.11 0.58
CA ALA A 37 -11.74 -0.63 -0.73
C ALA A 37 -11.36 -1.63 -1.83
N GLN A 38 -12.24 -1.79 -2.81
CA GLN A 38 -12.00 -2.53 -4.04
C GLN A 38 -12.19 -1.57 -5.20
N LEU A 39 -11.20 -1.49 -6.08
CA LEU A 39 -11.20 -0.63 -7.26
C LEU A 39 -10.92 -1.47 -8.50
N THR A 40 -11.65 -1.22 -9.57
CA THR A 40 -11.35 -1.75 -10.90
C THR A 40 -10.85 -0.60 -11.75
N ILE A 41 -9.57 -0.69 -12.13
CA ILE A 41 -8.85 0.31 -12.90
C ILE A 41 -8.80 -0.18 -14.34
N GLN A 42 -9.32 0.63 -15.27
CA GLN A 42 -9.31 0.40 -16.70
C GLN A 42 -8.17 1.16 -17.33
N VAL A 43 -7.29 0.46 -18.04
CA VAL A 43 -6.22 1.08 -18.82
C VAL A 43 -6.80 1.66 -20.11
N LYS A 44 -6.46 2.91 -20.43
CA LYS A 44 -6.93 3.60 -21.63
C LYS A 44 -5.84 3.68 -22.68
N THR A 45 -6.26 3.60 -23.94
CA THR A 45 -5.40 3.83 -25.09
C THR A 45 -5.10 5.32 -25.26
N THR A 46 -3.96 5.61 -25.87
CA THR A 46 -3.56 6.98 -26.25
C THR A 46 -3.44 7.07 -27.77
N PRO A 47 -3.36 8.27 -28.37
CA PRO A 47 -3.07 8.40 -29.80
C PRO A 47 -1.78 7.70 -30.23
N GLU A 48 -0.82 7.57 -29.30
CA GLU A 48 0.46 6.89 -29.47
C GLU A 48 0.35 5.37 -29.26
N ILE A 49 -0.47 4.92 -28.31
CA ILE A 49 -0.67 3.50 -27.95
C ILE A 49 -2.11 3.10 -28.28
N LYS A 50 -2.31 2.56 -29.48
CA LYS A 50 -3.64 2.20 -30.02
C LYS A 50 -4.20 0.88 -29.49
N GLN A 51 -3.34 0.02 -28.93
CA GLN A 51 -3.73 -1.26 -28.33
C GLN A 51 -2.95 -1.45 -27.04
N ILE A 52 -3.64 -1.92 -25.99
CA ILE A 52 -3.00 -2.29 -24.72
C ILE A 52 -2.40 -3.68 -24.91
N THR A 53 -1.07 -3.78 -24.91
CA THR A 53 -0.37 -5.06 -24.89
C THR A 53 -0.11 -5.49 -23.45
N ALA A 54 0.28 -6.76 -23.29
CA ALA A 54 0.64 -7.31 -21.97
C ALA A 54 1.76 -6.50 -21.29
N ASN A 55 2.68 -5.92 -22.07
CA ASN A 55 3.79 -5.14 -21.53
C ASN A 55 3.33 -3.80 -20.93
N GLU A 56 2.38 -3.09 -21.58
CA GLU A 56 1.84 -1.87 -20.97
C GLU A 56 1.02 -2.19 -19.72
N LEU A 57 0.27 -3.29 -19.74
CA LEU A 57 -0.52 -3.72 -18.60
C LEU A 57 0.38 -4.08 -17.41
N GLU A 58 1.49 -4.79 -17.64
CA GLU A 58 2.49 -5.12 -16.62
C GLU A 58 3.20 -3.86 -16.08
N ALA A 59 3.51 -2.89 -16.95
CA ALA A 59 4.10 -1.63 -16.52
C ALA A 59 3.14 -0.80 -15.64
N VAL A 60 1.85 -0.75 -16.01
CA VAL A 60 0.82 -0.12 -15.17
C VAL A 60 0.67 -0.90 -13.85
N LEU A 61 0.63 -2.22 -13.89
CA LEU A 61 0.54 -3.08 -12.70
C LEU A 61 1.66 -2.78 -11.71
N SER A 62 2.91 -2.72 -12.17
CA SER A 62 4.08 -2.42 -11.33
C SER A 62 3.99 -1.05 -10.65
N VAL A 63 3.53 -0.02 -11.36
CA VAL A 63 3.31 1.32 -10.79
C VAL A 63 2.18 1.28 -9.74
N VAL A 64 1.06 0.63 -10.06
CA VAL A 64 -0.07 0.50 -9.13
C VAL A 64 0.38 -0.25 -7.87
N GLU A 65 1.06 -1.37 -7.98
CA GLU A 65 1.62 -2.11 -6.83
C GLU A 65 2.54 -1.23 -5.98
N GLY A 66 3.45 -0.48 -6.61
CA GLY A 66 4.34 0.45 -5.90
C GLY A 66 3.59 1.51 -5.10
N ARG A 67 2.52 2.08 -5.67
CA ARG A 67 1.67 3.07 -4.99
C ARG A 67 0.84 2.46 -3.89
N VAL A 68 0.28 1.28 -4.13
CA VAL A 68 -0.51 0.58 -3.12
C VAL A 68 0.35 0.24 -1.90
N ASN A 69 1.57 -0.25 -2.10
CA ASN A 69 2.53 -0.47 -1.01
C ASN A 69 2.84 0.83 -0.25
N GLY A 70 2.88 1.97 -0.94
CA GLY A 70 3.05 3.29 -0.34
C GLY A 70 1.88 3.79 0.51
N LEU A 71 0.67 3.25 0.33
CA LEU A 71 -0.50 3.56 1.17
C LEU A 71 -0.39 2.94 2.58
N GLY A 72 0.54 2.00 2.79
CA GLY A 72 0.72 1.31 4.07
C GLY A 72 -0.38 0.30 4.39
N VAL A 73 -1.03 -0.23 3.35
CA VAL A 73 -2.05 -1.27 3.48
C VAL A 73 -1.42 -2.64 3.67
N SER A 74 -2.08 -3.52 4.42
CA SER A 74 -1.62 -4.90 4.64
C SER A 74 -2.15 -5.80 3.51
N GLU A 75 -1.25 -6.53 2.86
CA GLU A 75 -1.54 -7.46 1.75
C GLU A 75 -2.55 -6.94 0.71
N PRO A 76 -2.18 -5.88 -0.03
CA PRO A 76 -2.98 -5.48 -1.17
C PRO A 76 -2.99 -6.57 -2.23
N VAL A 77 -4.16 -6.81 -2.83
CA VAL A 77 -4.27 -7.68 -4.00
C VAL A 77 -4.35 -6.80 -5.22
N VAL A 78 -3.35 -6.86 -6.08
CA VAL A 78 -3.32 -6.18 -7.36
C VAL A 78 -3.22 -7.25 -8.44
N GLN A 79 -4.23 -7.37 -9.29
CA GLN A 79 -4.30 -8.41 -10.31
C GLN A 79 -4.87 -7.87 -11.60
N THR A 80 -4.35 -8.33 -12.72
CA THR A 80 -4.94 -8.05 -14.04
C THR A 80 -6.22 -8.87 -14.22
N VAL A 81 -7.29 -8.22 -14.67
CA VAL A 81 -8.57 -8.86 -15.00
C VAL A 81 -8.90 -8.56 -16.46
N GLY A 82 -9.18 -9.60 -17.25
CA GLY A 82 -9.42 -9.43 -18.68
C GLY A 82 -8.15 -9.03 -19.46
N GLY A 83 -8.30 -8.17 -20.46
CA GLY A 83 -7.18 -7.72 -21.32
C GLY A 83 -6.66 -6.31 -21.03
N ASP A 84 -7.37 -5.54 -20.21
CA ASP A 84 -7.18 -4.09 -20.07
C ASP A 84 -7.61 -3.54 -18.69
N GLN A 85 -7.94 -4.41 -17.73
CA GLN A 85 -8.31 -4.00 -16.37
C GLN A 85 -7.35 -4.53 -15.32
N ILE A 86 -7.28 -3.78 -14.22
CA ILE A 86 -6.52 -4.11 -13.02
C ILE A 86 -7.47 -4.01 -11.84
N LEU A 87 -7.70 -5.12 -11.17
CA LEU A 87 -8.42 -5.19 -9.93
C LEU A 87 -7.46 -4.92 -8.77
N VAL A 88 -7.82 -3.94 -7.95
CA VAL A 88 -7.06 -3.54 -6.75
C VAL A 88 -7.95 -3.73 -5.53
N GLN A 89 -7.45 -4.44 -4.53
CA GLN A 89 -8.08 -4.61 -3.23
C GLN A 89 -7.18 -4.06 -2.14
N LEU A 90 -7.73 -3.21 -1.29
CA LEU A 90 -7.04 -2.44 -0.28
C LEU A 90 -7.65 -2.70 1.11
N PRO A 91 -7.19 -3.74 1.82
CA PRO A 91 -7.61 -4.00 3.19
C PRO A 91 -7.32 -2.81 4.10
N GLY A 92 -8.28 -2.43 4.94
CA GLY A 92 -8.15 -1.34 5.91
C GLY A 92 -8.29 0.08 5.33
N VAL A 93 -8.45 0.25 4.01
CA VAL A 93 -8.74 1.56 3.40
C VAL A 93 -10.24 1.81 3.40
N ASN A 94 -10.68 2.72 4.28
CA ASN A 94 -12.10 3.01 4.44
C ASN A 94 -12.61 4.09 3.47
N ASP A 95 -11.74 4.95 2.94
CA ASP A 95 -12.10 5.95 1.93
C ASP A 95 -11.65 5.50 0.53
N PRO A 96 -12.57 5.00 -0.32
CA PRO A 96 -12.23 4.62 -1.68
C PRO A 96 -11.78 5.82 -2.53
N LYS A 97 -12.17 7.06 -2.15
CA LYS A 97 -11.76 8.27 -2.89
C LYS A 97 -10.29 8.62 -2.67
N GLU A 98 -9.73 8.31 -1.50
CA GLU A 98 -8.29 8.44 -1.25
C GLU A 98 -7.50 7.50 -2.17
N ALA A 99 -7.91 6.23 -2.20
CA ALA A 99 -7.32 5.24 -3.10
C ALA A 99 -7.42 5.66 -4.57
N GLU A 100 -8.58 6.17 -4.99
CA GLU A 100 -8.79 6.67 -6.35
C GLU A 100 -7.83 7.82 -6.70
N ARG A 101 -7.66 8.81 -5.82
CA ARG A 101 -6.72 9.92 -6.05
C ARG A 101 -5.29 9.42 -6.21
N VAL A 102 -4.86 8.49 -5.36
CA VAL A 102 -3.48 7.99 -5.37
C VAL A 102 -3.22 7.05 -6.55
N LEU A 103 -4.13 6.15 -6.85
CA LEU A 103 -3.93 5.11 -7.87
C LEU A 103 -4.27 5.59 -9.29
N GLY A 104 -5.23 6.50 -9.44
CA GLY A 104 -5.69 6.96 -10.75
C GLY A 104 -4.82 8.05 -11.41
N GLY A 105 -4.03 8.80 -10.63
CA GLY A 105 -3.21 9.89 -11.19
C GLY A 105 -2.07 9.39 -12.08
N THR A 106 -1.75 10.04 -13.20
CA THR A 106 -0.57 9.67 -13.99
C THR A 106 0.73 9.96 -13.24
N ALA A 107 0.79 11.06 -12.49
CA ALA A 107 1.92 11.48 -11.66
C ALA A 107 3.21 11.68 -12.45
N GLN A 108 3.12 12.25 -13.65
CA GLN A 108 4.28 12.59 -14.46
C GLN A 108 4.99 13.82 -13.88
N LEU A 109 6.02 13.58 -13.07
CA LEU A 109 6.85 14.64 -12.51
C LEU A 109 7.91 15.11 -13.53
N ASP A 110 8.00 16.43 -13.72
CA ASP A 110 8.96 17.07 -14.60
C ASP A 110 9.53 18.34 -13.96
N PHE A 111 10.85 18.50 -14.05
CA PHE A 111 11.55 19.69 -13.59
C PHE A 111 12.00 20.51 -14.79
N ARG A 112 11.73 21.80 -14.73
CA ARG A 112 12.08 22.74 -15.80
C ARG A 112 12.67 24.00 -15.23
N LYS A 113 13.52 24.67 -16.01
CA LYS A 113 14.09 25.97 -15.63
C LYS A 113 13.35 27.09 -16.32
N GLN A 114 13.09 28.18 -15.59
CA GLN A 114 12.40 29.34 -16.16
C GLN A 114 13.26 30.03 -17.22
N LYS A 115 12.64 30.37 -18.34
CA LYS A 115 13.31 31.05 -19.46
C LYS A 115 13.67 32.49 -19.07
N PRO A 116 14.86 32.99 -19.46
CA PRO A 116 15.22 34.40 -19.27
C PRO A 116 14.17 35.35 -19.86
N GLY A 117 13.83 36.42 -19.15
CA GLY A 117 12.87 37.44 -19.61
C GLY A 117 11.40 37.11 -19.36
N THR A 118 11.10 35.98 -18.69
CA THR A 118 9.73 35.56 -18.34
C THR A 118 9.40 35.78 -16.86
N GLU A 119 10.30 36.42 -16.10
CA GLU A 119 10.22 36.59 -14.65
C GLU A 119 8.97 37.36 -14.23
N ALA A 120 8.60 38.39 -15.00
CA ALA A 120 7.39 39.17 -14.76
C ALA A 120 6.10 38.50 -15.28
N GLN A 121 6.22 37.58 -16.24
CA GLN A 121 5.06 36.90 -16.85
C GLN A 121 4.54 35.76 -15.97
N LEU A 122 5.44 35.05 -15.28
CA LEU A 122 5.07 33.90 -14.45
C LEU A 122 4.07 34.25 -13.34
N PRO A 123 4.25 35.31 -12.51
CA PRO A 123 3.29 35.66 -11.48
C PRO A 123 1.90 36.02 -12.04
N ILE A 124 1.85 36.63 -13.23
CA ILE A 124 0.60 37.00 -13.91
C ILE A 124 -0.16 35.74 -14.29
N GLU A 125 0.50 34.80 -14.96
CA GLU A 125 -0.11 33.53 -15.37
C GLU A 125 -0.52 32.68 -14.16
N GLN A 126 0.29 32.69 -13.08
CA GLN A 126 -0.07 32.04 -11.83
C GLN A 126 -1.33 32.64 -11.22
N GLN A 127 -1.48 33.97 -11.22
CA GLN A 127 -2.67 34.63 -10.71
C GLN A 127 -3.91 34.28 -11.54
N VAL A 128 -3.79 34.23 -12.88
CA VAL A 128 -4.86 33.80 -13.79
C VAL A 128 -5.28 32.36 -13.46
N ARG A 129 -4.31 31.45 -13.34
CA ARG A 129 -4.56 30.04 -12.98
C ARG A 129 -5.27 29.91 -11.64
N GLN A 130 -4.83 30.65 -10.61
CA GLN A 130 -5.46 30.61 -9.29
C GLN A 130 -6.91 31.10 -9.33
N GLY A 131 -7.20 32.15 -10.11
CA GLY A 131 -8.58 32.59 -10.35
C GLY A 131 -9.44 31.51 -11.00
N LEU A 132 -8.90 30.81 -12.00
CA LEU A 132 -9.60 29.70 -12.67
C LEU A 132 -9.84 28.50 -11.74
N LEU A 133 -8.90 28.17 -10.86
CA LEU A 133 -9.05 27.08 -9.87
C LEU A 133 -10.11 27.40 -8.80
N LEU A 134 -10.17 28.65 -8.34
CA LEU A 134 -11.23 29.11 -7.43
C LEU A 134 -12.60 28.99 -8.12
N LYS A 135 -12.71 29.50 -9.35
CA LYS A 135 -13.93 29.38 -10.16
C LYS A 135 -14.34 27.92 -10.39
N GLN A 136 -13.38 27.02 -10.64
CA GLN A 136 -13.65 25.59 -10.78
C GLN A 136 -14.30 25.00 -9.53
N THR A 137 -13.81 25.42 -8.35
CA THR A 137 -14.31 24.95 -7.06
C THR A 137 -15.73 25.45 -6.80
N GLU A 138 -16.06 26.67 -7.24
CA GLU A 138 -17.41 27.22 -7.17
C GLU A 138 -18.37 26.51 -8.13
N LEU A 139 -17.98 26.31 -9.39
CA LEU A 139 -18.78 25.61 -10.40
C LEU A 139 -19.06 24.15 -10.01
N ARG A 140 -18.13 23.47 -9.34
CA ARG A 140 -18.38 22.12 -8.80
C ARG A 140 -19.51 22.09 -7.76
N LYS A 141 -19.78 23.20 -7.07
CA LYS A 141 -20.90 23.29 -6.12
C LYS A 141 -22.24 23.51 -6.82
N THR A 142 -22.24 24.14 -8.00
CA THR A 142 -23.46 24.38 -8.78
C THR A 142 -23.90 23.15 -9.58
N GLY A 143 -22.97 22.23 -9.86
CA GLY A 143 -23.27 20.98 -10.58
C GLY A 143 -23.43 21.14 -12.10
N ASP A 144 -23.13 22.31 -12.65
CA ASP A 144 -23.17 22.56 -14.10
C ASP A 144 -21.97 21.90 -14.80
N THR A 145 -22.21 20.72 -15.39
CA THR A 145 -21.18 19.91 -16.06
C THR A 145 -20.56 20.61 -17.26
N LYS A 146 -21.31 21.45 -17.97
CA LYS A 146 -20.80 22.16 -19.15
C LYS A 146 -19.87 23.29 -18.74
N ALA A 147 -20.29 24.11 -17.77
CA ALA A 147 -19.46 25.18 -17.24
C ALA A 147 -18.18 24.65 -16.57
N ILE A 148 -18.29 23.50 -15.89
CA ILE A 148 -17.15 22.76 -15.30
C ILE A 148 -16.15 22.38 -16.40
N ALA A 149 -16.61 21.81 -17.52
CA ALA A 149 -15.75 21.38 -18.61
C ALA A 149 -15.09 22.57 -19.34
N GLU A 150 -15.83 23.65 -19.57
CA GLU A 150 -15.30 24.87 -20.19
C GLU A 150 -14.21 25.53 -19.33
N ASN A 151 -14.42 25.61 -18.01
CA ASN A 151 -13.42 26.15 -17.10
C ASN A 151 -12.20 25.23 -16.96
N GLN A 152 -12.41 23.91 -17.01
CA GLN A 152 -11.32 22.92 -17.02
C GLN A 152 -10.43 23.11 -18.27
N ALA A 153 -11.01 23.30 -19.44
CA ALA A 153 -10.27 23.60 -20.66
C ALA A 153 -9.50 24.93 -20.57
N ALA A 154 -10.05 25.94 -19.87
CA ALA A 154 -9.35 27.19 -19.61
C ALA A 154 -8.14 27.00 -18.67
N ILE A 155 -8.28 26.17 -17.63
CA ILE A 155 -7.17 25.79 -16.74
C ILE A 155 -6.06 25.11 -17.54
N GLU A 156 -6.41 24.19 -18.43
CA GLU A 156 -5.43 23.49 -19.28
C GLU A 156 -4.67 24.46 -20.19
N ARG A 157 -5.37 25.44 -20.81
CA ARG A 157 -4.70 26.49 -21.60
C ARG A 157 -3.75 27.33 -20.75
N SER A 158 -4.15 27.70 -19.53
CA SER A 158 -3.29 28.45 -18.61
C SER A 158 -2.09 27.61 -18.15
N ASN A 159 -2.27 26.31 -17.87
CA ASN A 159 -1.17 25.40 -17.57
C ASN A 159 -0.18 25.32 -18.74
N GLN A 160 -0.66 25.24 -19.98
CA GLN A 160 0.19 25.26 -21.18
C GLN A 160 0.94 26.59 -21.36
N ALA A 161 0.28 27.72 -21.10
CA ALA A 161 0.93 29.04 -21.12
C ALA A 161 2.07 29.13 -20.10
N ILE A 162 1.82 28.70 -18.85
CA ILE A 162 2.85 28.61 -17.81
C ILE A 162 3.98 27.68 -18.27
N LEU A 163 3.65 26.50 -18.80
CA LEU A 163 4.63 25.51 -19.24
C LEU A 163 5.59 26.05 -20.32
N GLN A 164 5.09 26.92 -21.21
CA GLN A 164 5.89 27.57 -22.25
C GLN A 164 6.91 28.58 -21.70
N LEU A 165 6.73 29.08 -20.48
CA LEU A 165 7.70 29.95 -19.79
C LEU A 165 8.93 29.18 -19.28
N PHE A 166 8.90 27.85 -19.33
CA PHE A 166 9.98 27.01 -18.87
C PHE A 166 10.58 26.18 -20.01
N GLU A 167 11.87 25.85 -19.89
CA GLU A 167 12.58 24.96 -20.79
C GLU A 167 12.88 23.60 -20.10
N PRO A 168 12.69 22.47 -20.79
CA PRO A 168 12.92 21.14 -20.21
C PRO A 168 14.41 20.86 -20.00
N ILE A 169 14.74 20.11 -18.94
CA ILE A 169 16.13 19.77 -18.59
C ILE A 169 16.37 18.25 -18.47
N ASN A 170 15.45 17.42 -18.99
CA ASN A 170 15.52 15.95 -18.90
C ASN A 170 15.73 15.44 -17.46
N LEU A 171 15.14 16.14 -16.48
CA LEU A 171 15.05 15.73 -15.08
C LEU A 171 13.57 15.47 -14.78
N SER A 172 13.22 14.20 -14.54
CA SER A 172 11.83 13.77 -14.38
C SER A 172 11.68 12.78 -13.23
N GLY A 173 10.47 12.30 -12.98
CA GLY A 173 10.19 11.25 -12.01
C GLY A 173 10.99 9.96 -12.24
N LYS A 174 11.51 9.70 -13.45
CA LYS A 174 12.39 8.53 -13.72
C LYS A 174 13.72 8.59 -12.96
N ASN A 175 14.15 9.79 -12.56
CA ASN A 175 15.37 10.00 -11.80
C ASN A 175 15.13 9.99 -10.29
N LEU A 176 13.89 9.75 -9.82
CA LEU A 176 13.59 9.62 -8.40
C LEU A 176 13.94 8.23 -7.91
N LYS A 177 14.68 8.18 -6.80
CA LYS A 177 14.93 6.97 -6.02
C LYS A 177 13.89 6.78 -4.93
N ASP A 178 13.45 7.87 -4.31
CA ASP A 178 12.43 7.84 -3.26
C ASP A 178 11.73 9.21 -3.13
N ALA A 179 10.52 9.19 -2.58
CA ALA A 179 9.74 10.37 -2.22
C ALA A 179 9.10 10.15 -0.84
N GLY A 180 9.15 11.17 0.01
CA GLY A 180 8.59 11.17 1.36
C GLY A 180 7.78 12.43 1.62
N TYR A 181 7.15 12.47 2.80
CA TYR A 181 6.42 13.65 3.27
C TYR A 181 6.82 13.91 4.72
N GLN A 182 7.01 15.18 5.07
CA GLN A 182 7.43 15.60 6.40
C GLN A 182 6.83 16.96 6.76
N PRO A 183 6.63 17.27 8.05
CA PRO A 183 6.28 18.62 8.46
C PRO A 183 7.44 19.58 8.13
N THR A 184 7.11 20.81 7.78
CA THR A 184 8.11 21.86 7.55
C THR A 184 8.89 22.15 8.84
N GLN A 185 10.11 22.68 8.74
CA GLN A 185 10.91 23.03 9.94
C GLN A 185 10.21 24.05 10.87
N SER A 186 9.33 24.87 10.32
CA SER A 186 8.49 25.81 11.07
C SER A 186 7.30 25.16 11.79
N GLY A 187 6.99 23.90 11.49
CA GLY A 187 5.84 23.16 12.04
C GLY A 187 4.47 23.57 11.50
N ASN A 188 4.38 24.62 10.68
CA ASN A 188 3.11 25.21 10.21
C ASN A 188 2.62 24.65 8.86
N GLY A 189 3.37 23.74 8.24
CA GLY A 189 3.02 23.18 6.94
C GLY A 189 3.58 21.79 6.72
N TRP A 190 3.28 21.23 5.56
CA TRP A 190 3.83 19.96 5.09
C TRP A 190 4.60 20.18 3.79
N GLU A 191 5.61 19.36 3.57
CA GLU A 191 6.45 19.37 2.38
C GLU A 191 6.72 17.95 1.90
N VAL A 192 6.98 17.81 0.60
CA VAL A 192 7.31 16.52 -0.02
C VAL A 192 8.81 16.48 -0.24
N SER A 193 9.50 15.57 0.45
CA SER A 193 10.93 15.34 0.27
C SER A 193 11.17 14.39 -0.89
N LEU A 194 12.16 14.71 -1.71
CA LEU A 194 12.53 13.96 -2.90
C LEU A 194 13.99 13.55 -2.80
N ARG A 195 14.27 12.33 -3.22
CA ARG A 195 15.63 11.82 -3.33
C ARG A 195 15.86 11.32 -4.75
N PHE A 196 16.80 11.94 -5.44
CA PHE A 196 17.20 11.54 -6.78
C PHE A 196 18.25 10.43 -6.77
N ASP A 197 18.38 9.76 -7.90
CA ASP A 197 19.56 8.97 -8.23
C ASP A 197 20.78 9.87 -8.53
N GLN A 198 21.93 9.27 -8.87
CA GLN A 198 23.16 10.01 -9.11
C GLN A 198 23.07 10.91 -10.36
N ASP A 199 22.40 10.46 -11.42
CA ASP A 199 22.22 11.23 -12.65
C ASP A 199 21.30 12.44 -12.43
N GLY A 200 20.15 12.21 -11.79
CA GLY A 200 19.18 13.22 -11.41
C GLY A 200 19.75 14.25 -10.45
N GLY A 201 20.53 13.81 -9.45
CA GLY A 201 21.22 14.71 -8.52
C GLY A 201 22.21 15.64 -9.22
N ASN A 202 22.96 15.14 -10.21
CA ASN A 202 23.88 15.96 -11.01
C ASN A 202 23.14 16.97 -11.90
N LYS A 203 22.08 16.54 -12.59
CA LYS A 203 21.22 17.42 -13.39
C LYS A 203 20.57 18.50 -12.55
N PHE A 204 20.09 18.14 -11.35
CA PHE A 204 19.50 19.09 -10.41
C PHE A 204 20.52 20.11 -9.89
N ALA A 205 21.73 19.66 -9.56
CA ALA A 205 22.83 20.55 -9.16
C ALA A 205 23.20 21.52 -10.30
N GLN A 206 23.27 21.04 -11.54
CA GLN A 206 23.55 21.90 -12.69
C GLN A 206 22.45 22.95 -12.91
N MET A 207 21.18 22.54 -12.88
CA MET A 207 20.04 23.45 -13.03
C MET A 207 20.03 24.53 -11.94
N THR A 208 20.19 24.12 -10.67
CA THR A 208 20.17 25.05 -9.54
C THR A 208 21.33 26.04 -9.63
N LYS A 209 22.52 25.59 -10.07
CA LYS A 209 23.67 26.46 -10.33
C LYS A 209 23.39 27.53 -11.39
N GLU A 210 22.69 27.18 -12.48
CA GLU A 210 22.32 28.14 -13.55
C GLU A 210 21.28 29.18 -13.10
N LEU A 211 20.41 28.81 -12.15
CA LEU A 211 19.32 29.68 -11.67
C LEU A 211 19.70 30.52 -10.45
N ALA A 212 20.65 30.07 -9.64
CA ALA A 212 21.06 30.72 -8.40
C ALA A 212 21.45 32.19 -8.62
N GLY A 213 20.80 33.08 -7.86
CA GLY A 213 21.06 34.53 -7.91
C GLY A 213 20.52 35.25 -9.15
N THR A 214 19.86 34.54 -10.09
CA THR A 214 19.27 35.17 -11.30
C THR A 214 17.85 35.69 -11.07
N GLY A 215 17.22 35.36 -9.94
CA GLY A 215 15.80 35.68 -9.66
C GLY A 215 14.79 34.77 -10.39
N ARG A 216 15.26 33.87 -11.25
CA ARG A 216 14.45 32.87 -11.97
C ARG A 216 14.09 31.69 -11.07
N THR A 217 12.98 31.04 -11.38
CA THR A 217 12.43 29.93 -10.59
C THR A 217 12.68 28.55 -11.23
N ILE A 218 12.67 27.52 -10.39
CA ILE A 218 12.56 26.12 -10.83
C ILE A 218 11.08 25.82 -10.98
N GLY A 219 10.63 25.39 -12.16
CA GLY A 219 9.26 24.91 -12.34
C GLY A 219 9.17 23.43 -12.02
N ILE A 220 8.40 23.08 -11.00
CA ILE A 220 8.09 21.69 -10.64
C ILE A 220 6.69 21.38 -11.15
N PHE A 221 6.60 20.52 -12.15
CA PHE A 221 5.36 20.19 -12.83
C PHE A 221 4.93 18.75 -12.52
N LEU A 222 3.63 18.57 -12.33
CA LEU A 222 2.99 17.25 -12.27
C LEU A 222 1.90 17.22 -13.34
N ASP A 223 2.00 16.30 -14.29
CA ASP A 223 1.04 16.18 -15.39
C ASP A 223 0.83 17.51 -16.16
N ASN A 224 1.94 18.23 -16.42
CA ASN A 224 1.99 19.57 -17.01
C ASN A 224 1.38 20.72 -16.19
N ALA A 225 0.86 20.45 -15.00
CA ALA A 225 0.39 21.50 -14.08
C ALA A 225 1.52 21.93 -13.14
N LEU A 226 1.72 23.24 -12.99
CA LEU A 226 2.72 23.77 -12.07
C LEU A 226 2.31 23.51 -10.61
N ILE A 227 3.12 22.77 -9.86
CA ILE A 227 2.89 22.48 -8.45
C ILE A 227 3.61 23.49 -7.56
N SER A 228 4.87 23.77 -7.87
CA SER A 228 5.70 24.70 -7.10
C SER A 228 6.71 25.39 -8.00
N SER A 229 7.05 26.64 -7.66
CA SER A 229 8.04 27.46 -8.37
C SER A 229 9.05 28.13 -7.44
N PRO A 230 9.89 27.37 -6.71
CA PRO A 230 10.84 27.95 -5.77
C PRO A 230 11.96 28.71 -6.49
N VAL A 231 12.48 29.73 -5.83
CA VAL A 231 13.68 30.47 -6.24
C VAL A 231 14.91 29.81 -5.64
N VAL A 232 16.02 29.79 -6.39
CA VAL A 232 17.31 29.29 -5.90
C VAL A 232 18.12 30.44 -5.30
N GLY A 233 18.51 30.29 -4.03
CA GLY A 233 19.33 31.26 -3.32
C GLY A 233 20.72 31.48 -3.96
N PRO A 234 21.30 32.68 -3.83
CA PRO A 234 22.60 33.02 -4.41
C PRO A 234 23.76 32.16 -3.85
N GLU A 235 23.60 31.57 -2.67
CA GLU A 235 24.56 30.67 -2.03
C GLU A 235 24.88 29.43 -2.88
N PHE A 236 23.98 29.03 -3.79
CA PHE A 236 24.16 27.89 -4.67
C PHE A 236 24.78 28.24 -6.04
N ALA A 237 25.19 29.48 -6.27
CA ALA A 237 25.71 29.92 -7.57
C ALA A 237 27.05 29.27 -7.98
N GLN A 238 27.86 28.81 -7.02
CA GLN A 238 29.15 28.17 -7.33
C GLN A 238 29.01 26.67 -7.59
N THR A 239 28.26 25.96 -6.76
CA THR A 239 28.22 24.50 -6.73
C THR A 239 26.87 23.89 -7.10
N GLY A 240 25.79 24.68 -7.10
CA GLY A 240 24.43 24.16 -7.12
C GLY A 240 24.07 23.43 -5.82
N ILE A 241 22.83 22.96 -5.75
CA ILE A 241 22.36 22.07 -4.66
C ILE A 241 22.85 20.66 -4.96
N THR A 242 23.91 20.26 -4.26
CA THR A 242 24.51 18.93 -4.39
C THR A 242 23.93 17.94 -3.38
N GLY A 243 24.10 16.64 -3.60
CA GLY A 243 23.61 15.58 -2.71
C GLY A 243 22.26 14.96 -3.11
N GLY A 244 21.61 15.48 -4.15
CA GLY A 244 20.45 14.84 -4.80
C GLY A 244 19.17 14.83 -3.96
N ASN A 245 19.08 15.66 -2.92
CA ASN A 245 17.85 15.85 -2.16
C ASN A 245 17.16 17.14 -2.58
N ALA A 246 15.84 17.10 -2.73
CA ALA A 246 15.02 18.27 -3.00
C ALA A 246 13.77 18.25 -2.13
N VAL A 247 13.15 19.41 -1.95
CA VAL A 247 11.91 19.54 -1.19
C VAL A 247 10.94 20.34 -2.03
N ILE A 248 9.74 19.80 -2.25
CA ILE A 248 8.62 20.53 -2.84
C ILE A 248 7.85 21.19 -1.71
N THR A 249 7.91 22.53 -1.69
CA THR A 249 7.14 23.36 -0.77
C THR A 249 5.89 23.92 -1.47
N GLY A 250 4.85 24.22 -0.69
CA GLY A 250 3.58 24.73 -1.18
C GLY A 250 2.51 24.70 -0.10
N ASN A 251 1.27 24.93 -0.51
CA ASN A 251 0.11 24.85 0.39
C ASN A 251 -0.35 23.40 0.56
N PHE A 252 0.54 22.54 1.07
CA PHE A 252 0.22 21.13 1.31
C PHE A 252 -0.35 20.90 2.69
N THR A 253 -1.40 20.08 2.73
CA THR A 253 -1.89 19.42 3.94
C THR A 253 -1.14 18.10 4.15
N SER A 254 -1.22 17.53 5.36
CA SER A 254 -0.70 16.18 5.65
C SER A 254 -1.22 15.14 4.65
N GLN A 255 -2.52 15.20 4.34
CA GLN A 255 -3.13 14.27 3.39
C GLN A 255 -2.60 14.47 1.97
N SER A 256 -2.60 15.71 1.45
CA SER A 256 -2.15 15.97 0.08
C SER A 256 -0.66 15.67 -0.14
N SER A 257 0.19 15.92 0.88
CA SER A 257 1.62 15.62 0.81
C SER A 257 1.87 14.11 0.85
N LYS A 258 1.13 13.35 1.68
CA LYS A 258 1.14 11.89 1.67
C LYS A 258 0.71 11.35 0.31
N GLU A 259 -0.43 11.80 -0.22
CA GLU A 259 -0.96 11.35 -1.53
C GLU A 259 0.06 11.59 -2.65
N LEU A 260 0.64 12.79 -2.72
CA LEU A 260 1.67 13.13 -3.71
C LEU A 260 2.95 12.32 -3.52
N ALA A 261 3.44 12.15 -2.30
CA ALA A 261 4.64 11.36 -2.04
C ALA A 261 4.47 9.90 -2.48
N VAL A 262 3.30 9.29 -2.23
CA VAL A 262 2.99 7.93 -2.66
C VAL A 262 2.92 7.82 -4.18
N GLN A 263 2.25 8.77 -4.84
CA GLN A 263 2.20 8.84 -6.30
C GLN A 263 3.60 8.93 -6.92
N LEU A 264 4.46 9.79 -6.38
CA LEU A 264 5.83 9.98 -6.88
C LEU A 264 6.72 8.77 -6.61
N ARG A 265 6.58 8.12 -5.45
CA ARG A 265 7.35 6.90 -5.11
C ARG A 265 6.99 5.73 -6.02
N GLY A 266 5.71 5.56 -6.34
CA GLY A 266 5.27 4.49 -7.25
C GLY A 266 5.60 4.75 -8.73
N GLY A 267 5.98 5.99 -9.08
CA GLY A 267 6.36 6.36 -10.43
C GLY A 267 5.18 6.81 -11.31
N ALA A 268 5.52 7.23 -12.53
CA ALA A 268 4.54 7.74 -13.50
C ALA A 268 3.89 6.58 -14.27
N LEU A 269 2.58 6.67 -14.48
CA LEU A 269 1.86 5.71 -15.32
C LEU A 269 2.25 5.90 -16.80
N PRO A 270 2.55 4.82 -17.54
CA PRO A 270 2.92 4.91 -18.96
C PRO A 270 1.73 5.26 -19.85
N VAL A 271 0.52 4.94 -19.40
CA VAL A 271 -0.75 5.20 -20.08
C VAL A 271 -1.78 5.70 -19.05
N PRO A 272 -2.75 6.54 -19.46
CA PRO A 272 -3.80 7.00 -18.58
C PRO A 272 -4.69 5.83 -18.16
N VAL A 273 -5.24 5.93 -16.95
CA VAL A 273 -6.16 4.95 -16.39
C VAL A 273 -7.44 5.64 -15.93
N GLU A 274 -8.55 4.91 -15.94
CA GLU A 274 -9.84 5.37 -15.42
C GLU A 274 -10.36 4.34 -14.42
N ILE A 275 -10.98 4.78 -13.33
CA ILE A 275 -11.59 3.88 -12.37
C ILE A 275 -13.02 3.61 -12.81
N VAL A 276 -13.26 2.40 -13.32
CA VAL A 276 -14.57 1.99 -13.85
C VAL A 276 -15.50 1.51 -12.74
N GLU A 277 -14.93 1.05 -11.63
CA GLU A 277 -15.70 0.58 -10.49
C GLU A 277 -14.97 0.92 -9.19
N ASN A 278 -15.70 1.49 -8.23
CA ASN A 278 -15.27 1.58 -6.85
C ASN A 278 -16.32 0.90 -5.96
N ARG A 279 -15.86 0.06 -5.04
CA ARG A 279 -16.70 -0.59 -4.04
C ARG A 279 -16.02 -0.50 -2.69
N THR A 280 -16.77 -0.09 -1.68
CA THR A 280 -16.32 -0.22 -0.28
C THR A 280 -16.85 -1.52 0.28
N VAL A 281 -15.94 -2.38 0.75
CA VAL A 281 -16.30 -3.57 1.50
C VAL A 281 -16.38 -3.17 2.97
N GLY A 282 -17.60 -3.14 3.51
CA GLY A 282 -17.85 -2.70 4.87
C GLY A 282 -17.27 -3.66 5.91
N ALA A 283 -16.54 -3.11 6.90
CA ALA A 283 -16.00 -3.86 8.03
C ALA A 283 -17.07 -4.58 8.87
N THR A 284 -18.34 -4.16 8.80
CA THR A 284 -19.47 -4.77 9.53
C THR A 284 -19.79 -6.18 9.04
N LEU A 285 -19.72 -6.43 7.73
CA LEU A 285 -19.88 -7.79 7.16
C LEU A 285 -18.74 -8.71 7.63
N GLY A 286 -17.53 -8.16 7.77
CA GLY A 286 -16.37 -8.86 8.32
C GLY A 286 -16.50 -9.14 9.81
N GLN A 287 -16.83 -8.15 10.64
CA GLN A 287 -16.94 -8.32 12.10
C GLN A 287 -18.00 -9.35 12.51
N ASP A 288 -19.17 -9.35 11.87
CA ASP A 288 -20.20 -10.35 12.14
C ASP A 288 -19.76 -11.75 11.71
N SER A 289 -19.08 -11.85 10.56
CA SER A 289 -18.53 -13.11 10.07
C SER A 289 -17.39 -13.61 10.96
N ILE A 290 -16.50 -12.74 11.45
CA ILE A 290 -15.45 -13.06 12.42
C ILE A 290 -16.08 -13.64 13.68
N ARG A 291 -17.06 -12.93 14.28
CA ARG A 291 -17.70 -13.39 15.52
C ARG A 291 -18.37 -14.75 15.33
N ARG A 292 -19.12 -14.94 14.24
CA ARG A 292 -19.77 -16.21 13.93
C ARG A 292 -18.76 -17.34 13.69
N SER A 293 -17.69 -17.08 12.94
CA SER A 293 -16.61 -18.06 12.70
C SER A 293 -15.85 -18.41 13.97
N ILE A 294 -15.58 -17.44 14.85
CA ILE A 294 -14.95 -17.70 16.15
C ILE A 294 -15.89 -18.52 17.04
N TYR A 295 -17.18 -18.19 17.13
CA TYR A 295 -18.12 -18.98 17.93
C TYR A 295 -18.32 -20.39 17.37
N ALA A 296 -18.46 -20.55 16.05
CA ALA A 296 -18.58 -21.85 15.40
C ALA A 296 -17.30 -22.69 15.56
N GLY A 297 -16.14 -22.08 15.36
CA GLY A 297 -14.83 -22.71 15.54
C GLY A 297 -14.57 -23.11 16.99
N ALA A 298 -14.84 -22.21 17.94
CA ALA A 298 -14.68 -22.49 19.37
C ALA A 298 -15.67 -23.55 19.86
N GLY A 299 -16.93 -23.51 19.40
CA GLY A 299 -17.94 -24.52 19.70
C GLY A 299 -17.56 -25.90 19.15
N GLY A 300 -17.13 -25.96 17.89
CA GLY A 300 -16.64 -27.19 17.26
C GLY A 300 -15.40 -27.76 17.95
N LEU A 301 -14.41 -26.91 18.24
CA LEU A 301 -13.21 -27.31 18.96
C LEU A 301 -13.54 -27.80 20.37
N ALA A 302 -14.42 -27.11 21.11
CA ALA A 302 -14.85 -27.55 22.43
C ALA A 302 -15.55 -28.92 22.39
N LEU A 303 -16.42 -29.17 21.40
CA LEU A 303 -17.05 -30.49 21.23
C LEU A 303 -16.02 -31.58 20.95
N VAL A 304 -15.00 -31.30 20.13
CA VAL A 304 -13.92 -32.24 19.85
C VAL A 304 -13.09 -32.53 21.09
N LEU A 305 -12.70 -31.51 21.85
CA LEU A 305 -11.96 -31.68 23.12
C LEU A 305 -12.78 -32.52 24.13
N ILE A 306 -14.08 -32.22 24.27
CA ILE A 306 -14.97 -32.99 25.15
C ILE A 306 -15.05 -34.45 24.70
N PHE A 307 -15.22 -34.69 23.40
CA PHE A 307 -15.26 -36.05 22.85
C PHE A 307 -13.96 -36.81 23.12
N MET A 308 -12.81 -36.17 22.91
CA MET A 308 -11.50 -36.77 23.16
C MET A 308 -11.30 -37.12 24.63
N ALA A 309 -11.61 -36.18 25.54
CA ALA A 309 -11.50 -36.39 26.98
C ALA A 309 -12.44 -37.50 27.48
N VAL A 310 -13.69 -37.55 27.01
CA VAL A 310 -14.68 -38.54 27.46
C VAL A 310 -14.39 -39.94 26.89
N TYR A 311 -14.12 -40.06 25.59
CA TYR A 311 -13.94 -41.35 24.94
C TYR A 311 -12.58 -41.97 25.24
N TYR A 312 -11.50 -41.16 25.20
CA TYR A 312 -10.13 -41.64 25.38
C TYR A 312 -9.56 -41.41 26.78
N ARG A 313 -10.29 -40.75 27.70
CA ARG A 313 -9.88 -40.52 29.10
C ARG A 313 -8.53 -39.77 29.18
N VAL A 314 -7.55 -40.32 29.91
CA VAL A 314 -6.25 -39.70 30.16
C VAL A 314 -5.43 -39.48 28.87
N PRO A 315 -5.31 -40.47 27.95
CA PRO A 315 -4.73 -40.24 26.62
C PRO A 315 -5.40 -39.09 25.85
N GLY A 316 -6.74 -38.97 25.95
CA GLY A 316 -7.49 -37.89 25.33
C GLY A 316 -7.06 -36.51 25.83
N LEU A 317 -6.99 -36.34 27.15
CA LEU A 317 -6.50 -35.10 27.79
C LEU A 317 -5.07 -34.71 27.35
N ILE A 318 -4.19 -35.69 27.14
CA ILE A 318 -2.82 -35.44 26.66
C ILE A 318 -2.86 -34.95 25.20
N ALA A 319 -3.72 -35.53 24.36
CA ALA A 319 -3.92 -35.07 22.99
C ALA A 319 -4.51 -33.66 22.93
N ASP A 320 -5.43 -33.32 23.83
CA ASP A 320 -6.00 -31.98 23.93
C ASP A 320 -4.91 -30.93 24.21
N VAL A 321 -4.00 -31.20 25.15
CA VAL A 321 -2.84 -30.33 25.43
C VAL A 321 -1.94 -30.21 24.19
N ALA A 322 -1.66 -31.33 23.51
CA ALA A 322 -0.87 -31.33 22.29
C ALA A 322 -1.54 -30.52 21.16
N LEU A 323 -2.87 -30.59 21.04
CA LEU A 323 -3.66 -29.85 20.05
C LEU A 323 -3.63 -28.34 20.32
N VAL A 324 -3.73 -27.93 21.58
CA VAL A 324 -3.60 -26.52 21.97
C VAL A 324 -2.21 -26.00 21.64
N ILE A 325 -1.16 -26.76 21.95
CA ILE A 325 0.22 -26.41 21.59
C ILE A 325 0.36 -26.30 20.07
N TYR A 326 -0.12 -27.29 19.31
CA TYR A 326 -0.11 -27.27 17.85
C TYR A 326 -0.80 -26.04 17.26
N SER A 327 -2.00 -25.72 17.76
CA SER A 327 -2.78 -24.58 17.30
C SER A 327 -2.06 -23.26 17.57
N LEU A 328 -1.47 -23.14 18.76
CA LEU A 328 -0.71 -21.96 19.20
C LEU A 328 0.58 -21.78 18.37
N LEU A 329 1.32 -22.86 18.13
CA LEU A 329 2.54 -22.81 17.31
C LEU A 329 2.22 -22.47 15.85
N THR A 330 1.16 -23.06 15.28
CA THR A 330 0.74 -22.79 13.90
C THR A 330 0.34 -21.33 13.72
N LEU A 331 -0.43 -20.77 14.66
CA LEU A 331 -0.84 -19.37 14.61
C LEU A 331 0.37 -18.42 14.79
N ALA A 332 1.33 -18.78 15.66
CA ALA A 332 2.56 -18.01 15.79
C ALA A 332 3.43 -18.04 14.53
N VAL A 333 3.47 -19.16 13.81
CA VAL A 333 4.16 -19.25 12.51
C VAL A 333 3.48 -18.36 11.48
N PHE A 334 2.14 -18.33 11.41
CA PHE A 334 1.42 -17.42 10.52
C PHE A 334 1.79 -15.96 10.78
N VAL A 335 1.77 -15.55 12.05
CA VAL A 335 2.14 -14.18 12.43
C VAL A 335 3.61 -13.87 12.12
N LEU A 336 4.51 -14.83 12.35
CA LEU A 336 5.94 -14.65 12.10
C LEU A 336 6.28 -14.55 10.60
N LEU A 337 5.54 -15.26 9.75
CA LEU A 337 5.65 -15.20 8.30
C LEU A 337 4.87 -14.03 7.69
N GLY A 338 4.10 -13.28 8.50
CA GLY A 338 3.26 -12.20 8.02
C GLY A 338 2.06 -12.66 7.19
N VAL A 339 1.57 -13.89 7.42
CA VAL A 339 0.40 -14.44 6.71
C VAL A 339 -0.86 -13.68 7.13
N THR A 340 -1.58 -13.13 6.15
CA THR A 340 -2.88 -12.49 6.40
C THR A 340 -3.99 -13.50 6.62
N LEU A 341 -4.71 -13.32 7.72
CA LEU A 341 -5.84 -14.15 8.08
C LEU A 341 -7.09 -13.68 7.33
N THR A 342 -7.62 -14.53 6.46
CA THR A 342 -8.87 -14.32 5.72
C THR A 342 -9.97 -15.27 6.21
N LEU A 343 -11.22 -15.10 5.77
CA LEU A 343 -12.31 -16.05 6.06
C LEU A 343 -11.97 -17.49 5.60
N PRO A 344 -11.51 -17.71 4.35
CA PRO A 344 -11.00 -19.01 3.92
C PRO A 344 -9.78 -19.49 4.73
N GLY A 345 -8.89 -18.58 5.12
CA GLY A 345 -7.74 -18.89 5.97
C GLY A 345 -8.14 -19.44 7.34
N ILE A 346 -9.15 -18.86 7.98
CA ILE A 346 -9.71 -19.36 9.25
C ILE A 346 -10.33 -20.75 9.04
N ALA A 347 -11.08 -20.96 7.95
CA ALA A 347 -11.66 -22.27 7.65
C ALA A 347 -10.57 -23.33 7.44
N GLY A 348 -9.50 -23.00 6.70
CA GLY A 348 -8.34 -23.87 6.51
C GLY A 348 -7.60 -24.18 7.81
N PHE A 349 -7.46 -23.19 8.70
CA PHE A 349 -6.89 -23.38 10.03
C PHE A 349 -7.72 -24.37 10.86
N ILE A 350 -9.04 -24.20 10.91
CA ILE A 350 -9.97 -25.11 11.60
C ILE A 350 -9.90 -26.53 11.00
N LEU A 351 -9.85 -26.65 9.67
CA LEU A 351 -9.69 -27.93 9.00
C LEU A 351 -8.37 -28.62 9.39
N SER A 352 -7.28 -27.88 9.51
CA SER A 352 -5.98 -28.43 9.95
C SER A 352 -6.04 -28.99 11.38
N ILE A 353 -6.77 -28.32 12.28
CA ILE A 353 -7.01 -28.80 13.65
C ILE A 353 -7.81 -30.12 13.60
N GLY A 354 -8.84 -30.20 12.75
CA GLY A 354 -9.62 -31.43 12.56
C GLY A 354 -8.75 -32.61 12.08
N MET A 355 -7.87 -32.37 11.11
CA MET A 355 -6.92 -33.40 10.63
C MET A 355 -5.90 -33.81 11.71
N ALA A 356 -5.44 -32.85 12.53
CA ALA A 356 -4.53 -33.16 13.65
C ALA A 356 -5.20 -34.04 14.71
N VAL A 357 -6.50 -33.84 14.96
CA VAL A 357 -7.29 -34.68 15.87
C VAL A 357 -7.48 -36.08 15.30
N ASP A 358 -7.78 -36.21 14.00
CA ASP A 358 -7.92 -37.51 13.34
C ASP A 358 -6.65 -38.35 13.45
N ALA A 359 -5.47 -37.73 13.24
CA ALA A 359 -4.19 -38.38 13.45
C ALA A 359 -4.01 -38.92 14.89
N ASN A 360 -4.42 -38.14 15.90
CA ASN A 360 -4.39 -38.58 17.30
C ASN A 360 -5.35 -39.76 17.56
N VAL A 361 -6.55 -39.72 16.98
CA VAL A 361 -7.54 -40.80 17.07
C VAL A 361 -7.00 -42.10 16.47
N LEU A 362 -6.40 -42.05 15.29
CA LEU A 362 -5.78 -43.21 14.63
C LEU A 362 -4.68 -43.83 15.49
N ILE A 363 -3.81 -43.00 16.08
CA ILE A 363 -2.75 -43.45 16.99
C ILE A 363 -3.37 -44.15 18.20
N PHE A 364 -4.44 -43.61 18.79
CA PHE A 364 -5.05 -44.18 19.98
C PHE A 364 -5.84 -45.46 19.71
N GLU A 365 -6.62 -45.53 18.63
CA GLU A 365 -7.30 -46.78 18.27
C GLU A 365 -6.28 -47.88 17.98
N ARG A 366 -5.21 -47.56 17.25
CA ARG A 366 -4.14 -48.53 17.01
C ARG A 366 -3.46 -48.95 18.30
N THR A 367 -3.18 -48.02 19.20
CA THR A 367 -2.59 -48.33 20.51
C THR A 367 -3.53 -49.22 21.33
N ARG A 368 -4.84 -48.98 21.29
CA ARG A 368 -5.84 -49.78 22.01
C ARG A 368 -5.96 -51.19 21.42
N GLU A 369 -5.87 -51.34 20.11
CA GLU A 369 -5.84 -52.63 19.41
C GLU A 369 -4.60 -53.44 19.82
N GLU A 370 -3.42 -52.82 19.83
CA GLU A 370 -2.17 -53.47 20.22
C GLU A 370 -2.17 -53.88 21.71
N LEU A 371 -2.77 -53.06 22.58
CA LEU A 371 -2.94 -53.41 24.00
C LEU A 371 -3.92 -54.58 24.20
N ARG A 372 -5.00 -54.63 23.41
CA ARG A 372 -5.98 -55.74 23.44
C ARG A 372 -5.38 -57.06 22.95
N THR A 373 -4.43 -57.00 22.02
CA THR A 373 -3.67 -58.18 21.56
C THR A 373 -2.55 -58.60 22.52
N GLY A 374 -2.45 -57.95 23.68
CA GLY A 374 -1.55 -58.34 24.78
C GLY A 374 -0.14 -57.75 24.70
N LYS A 375 0.13 -56.80 23.79
CA LYS A 375 1.42 -56.10 23.75
C LYS A 375 1.50 -55.08 24.89
N THR A 376 2.69 -54.91 25.46
CA THR A 376 2.94 -53.95 26.53
C THR A 376 3.17 -52.54 25.98
N LEU A 377 2.70 -51.53 26.71
CA LEU A 377 2.83 -50.10 26.34
C LEU A 377 4.29 -49.63 26.33
N TYR A 378 5.12 -50.27 27.14
CA TYR A 378 6.58 -50.18 27.11
C TYR A 378 7.14 -51.57 26.78
N ARG A 379 7.92 -51.66 25.70
CA ARG A 379 8.89 -52.75 25.57
C ARG A 379 10.03 -52.39 26.52
N SER A 380 10.15 -53.13 27.62
CA SER A 380 11.36 -53.08 28.45
C SER A 380 12.58 -53.50 27.64
#